data_AF-U6DV14-F1
#
_entry.id   AF-U6DV14-F1
#
_cell.length_a   1.000
_cell.length_b   1.000
_cell.length_c   1.000
_cell.angle_alpha   90.00
_cell.angle_beta   90.00
_cell.angle_gamma   90.00
#
_symmetry.space_group_name_H-M   'P 1'
#
loop_
_entity.id
_entity.type
_entity.pdbx_description
1 polymer ?
#
loop_
_entity_poly.entity_id
_entity_poly.type
_entity_poly.pdbx_seq_one_letter_code
_entity_poly.pdbx_strand_id
1 'polypeptide(L)'
;EEEEEEGRFYYSEDDHGDECSYTDLLPQDDGGGGGYSSVRYSDCCERVVINVSGLRFETQMKTLAQFPETLLGDPEKRTQYFDPLRNEYFFDRNRPSFDAILYYYQSGGRLKRPVNVPFDIFTEEVKFYQLGEEALLKFREDEGFVREEEDRALPENEFKKQIWLLFEYPESSSPARGIAIVSVLVILISIVIFCLETLPEFRDDRDLIMALSAGGHSGLLNDTSAPHLENSGHTIFNDPFFIVETVCIVWFSFEFVVRCFACPSQALFFKNIMNIIDIVSILPYFITLGTDLAQQQGGGNGQQQQAMSFAILRIIRLVRVFRIFKLSRHSKGLQILGHTLRASMRELGLLIFFLFIG
;
A
#
# COMPACT_ATOMS: atom_id res chain seq x y z
N GLU A 1 -55.93 21.18 6.11
CA GLU A 1 -55.99 20.78 7.53
C GLU A 1 -54.63 20.14 7.81
N GLU A 2 -53.55 20.95 7.83
CA GLU A 2 -53.06 21.73 9.00
C GLU A 2 -52.62 20.76 10.11
N GLU A 3 -51.40 20.74 10.65
CA GLU A 3 -50.44 21.77 11.08
C GLU A 3 -49.01 21.16 10.92
N GLU A 4 -47.96 21.78 10.35
CA GLU A 4 -47.14 22.93 10.77
C GLU A 4 -46.60 22.88 12.21
N GLU A 5 -45.32 22.52 12.38
CA GLU A 5 -44.53 22.90 13.57
C GLU A 5 -43.17 23.48 13.13
N GLU A 6 -43.01 24.77 13.41
CA GLU A 6 -41.89 25.66 13.06
C GLU A 6 -40.61 25.34 13.84
N GLY A 7 -39.51 25.06 13.14
CA GLY A 7 -38.15 25.13 13.68
C GLY A 7 -37.51 26.48 13.41
N ARG A 8 -37.75 27.45 14.30
CA ARG A 8 -37.21 28.82 14.24
C ARG A 8 -35.69 28.84 14.54
N PHE A 9 -34.85 28.93 13.51
CA PHE A 9 -33.42 29.26 13.68
C PHE A 9 -33.24 30.78 13.70
N TYR A 10 -32.69 31.28 14.81
CA TYR A 10 -32.32 32.68 15.00
C TYR A 10 -31.11 33.04 14.12
N TYR A 11 -31.26 34.03 13.23
CA TYR A 11 -30.12 34.74 12.66
C TYR A 11 -29.72 35.85 13.65
N SER A 12 -28.51 35.75 14.20
CA SER A 12 -27.81 36.90 14.77
C SER A 12 -27.12 37.63 13.63
N GLU A 13 -27.59 38.83 13.33
CA GLU A 13 -26.82 39.85 12.62
C GLU A 13 -25.85 40.46 13.63
N ASP A 14 -24.55 40.18 13.48
CA ASP A 14 -23.48 41.01 14.06
C ASP A 14 -22.21 40.85 13.19
N ASP A 15 -22.04 41.88 12.35
CA ASP A 15 -20.82 42.67 12.16
C ASP A 15 -19.47 41.95 11.93
N HIS A 16 -18.96 42.06 10.69
CA HIS A 16 -17.65 42.67 10.40
C HIS A 16 -17.47 42.82 8.90
N GLY A 17 -17.91 43.98 8.39
CA GLY A 17 -17.45 44.52 7.12
C GLY A 17 -16.19 45.33 7.36
N ASP A 18 -15.03 44.83 6.93
CA ASP A 18 -13.85 45.68 6.78
C ASP A 18 -14.02 46.54 5.52
N GLU A 19 -14.74 47.66 5.68
CA GLU A 19 -14.63 48.83 4.81
C GLU A 19 -13.18 49.33 4.85
N CYS A 20 -12.43 49.12 3.77
CA CYS A 20 -11.15 49.80 3.57
C CYS A 20 -11.42 51.30 3.32
N SER A 21 -11.34 52.07 4.41
CA SER A 21 -11.40 53.52 4.50
C SER A 21 -10.47 54.22 3.50
N TYR A 22 -11.06 55.11 2.71
CA TYR A 22 -10.35 56.05 1.83
C TYR A 22 -9.94 57.26 2.66
N THR A 23 -8.70 57.29 3.14
CA THR A 23 -8.11 58.53 3.68
C THR A 23 -7.33 59.23 2.57
N ASP A 24 -7.89 60.37 2.16
CA ASP A 24 -7.20 61.41 1.39
C ASP A 24 -5.87 61.76 2.05
N LEU A 25 -4.78 61.48 1.35
CA LEU A 25 -3.50 62.15 1.55
C LEU A 25 -3.22 62.98 0.29
N LEU A 26 -3.71 64.22 0.30
CA LEU A 26 -3.19 65.27 -0.58
C LEU A 26 -1.76 65.60 -0.13
N PRO A 27 -0.75 65.55 -1.02
CA PRO A 27 0.52 66.21 -0.74
C PRO A 27 0.33 67.72 -0.92
N GLN A 28 0.88 68.47 0.04
CA GLN A 28 1.08 69.90 -0.09
C GLN A 28 1.89 70.23 -1.35
N ASP A 29 1.39 71.25 -2.04
CA ASP A 29 2.01 71.92 -3.16
C ASP A 29 3.30 72.59 -2.70
N ASP A 30 4.45 72.11 -3.17
CA ASP A 30 5.69 72.87 -3.24
C ASP A 30 6.26 72.72 -4.64
N GLY A 31 6.32 73.85 -5.34
CA GLY A 31 6.56 73.94 -6.77
C GLY A 31 7.90 73.38 -7.25
N GLY A 32 7.89 72.83 -8.46
CA GLY A 32 9.09 72.48 -9.21
C GLY A 32 8.81 71.44 -10.29
N GLY A 33 8.92 71.85 -11.56
CA GLY A 33 8.54 71.06 -12.72
C GLY A 33 9.12 69.64 -12.82
N GLY A 34 8.34 68.75 -13.43
CA GLY A 34 8.77 67.40 -13.81
C GLY A 34 7.56 66.54 -14.14
N GLY A 35 7.54 65.95 -15.34
CA GLY A 35 6.39 65.25 -15.92
C GLY A 35 5.71 64.24 -14.98
N TYR A 36 4.39 64.32 -14.92
CA TYR A 36 3.55 63.31 -14.29
C TYR A 36 3.71 61.98 -15.03
N SER A 37 4.54 61.11 -14.49
CA SER A 37 4.49 59.68 -14.79
C SER A 37 3.22 59.13 -14.16
N SER A 38 2.16 59.00 -14.98
CA SER A 38 0.99 58.20 -14.66
C SER A 38 1.46 56.77 -14.37
N VAL A 39 1.61 56.42 -13.09
CA VAL A 39 1.76 55.04 -12.67
C VAL A 39 0.43 54.36 -12.98
N ARG A 40 0.44 53.47 -13.98
CA ARG A 40 -0.73 52.80 -14.54
C ARG A 40 -1.45 51.97 -13.48
N TYR A 41 -2.45 52.55 -12.82
CA TYR A 41 -3.48 51.81 -12.06
C TYR A 41 -4.45 51.02 -12.97
N SER A 42 -4.18 50.95 -14.28
CA SER A 42 -5.06 50.34 -15.28
C SER A 42 -4.79 48.85 -15.53
N ASP A 43 -3.64 48.30 -15.12
CA ASP A 43 -3.26 46.91 -15.43
C ASP A 43 -3.95 45.86 -14.54
N CYS A 44 -4.43 46.23 -13.35
CA CYS A 44 -5.02 45.29 -12.39
C CYS A 44 -6.45 44.85 -12.75
N CYS A 45 -7.08 45.49 -13.75
CA CYS A 45 -8.45 45.23 -14.17
C CYS A 45 -8.58 44.90 -15.66
N GLU A 46 -7.47 44.71 -16.39
CA GLU A 46 -7.52 44.35 -17.81
C GLU A 46 -8.23 43.00 -17.98
N ARG A 47 -9.28 42.99 -18.81
CA ARG A 47 -10.07 41.79 -19.10
C ARG A 47 -9.46 41.07 -20.30
N VAL A 48 -9.40 39.74 -20.19
CA VAL A 48 -8.90 38.85 -21.24
C VAL A 48 -10.04 37.97 -21.72
N VAL A 49 -10.20 37.88 -23.04
CA VAL A 49 -11.17 37.00 -23.69
C VAL A 49 -10.45 35.73 -24.15
N ILE A 50 -10.99 34.58 -23.79
CA ILE A 50 -10.50 33.26 -24.20
C ILE A 50 -11.63 32.53 -24.92
N ASN A 51 -11.43 32.23 -26.20
CA ASN A 51 -12.38 31.54 -27.06
C ASN A 51 -11.94 30.08 -27.25
N VAL A 52 -12.71 29.14 -26.70
CA VAL A 52 -12.47 27.69 -26.82
C VAL A 52 -13.47 27.10 -27.81
N SER A 53 -13.01 26.80 -29.02
CA SER A 53 -13.81 26.28 -30.16
C SER A 53 -15.17 26.98 -30.33
N GLY A 54 -15.21 28.31 -30.13
CA GLY A 54 -16.41 29.15 -30.23
C GLY A 54 -17.12 29.48 -28.91
N LEU A 55 -16.73 28.88 -27.77
CA LEU A 55 -17.22 29.26 -26.45
C LEU A 55 -16.33 30.35 -25.87
N ARG A 56 -16.89 31.54 -25.62
CA ARG A 56 -16.14 32.65 -25.05
C ARG A 56 -16.19 32.64 -23.54
N PHE A 57 -15.03 32.79 -22.94
CA PHE A 57 -14.79 32.98 -21.53
C PHE A 57 -14.10 34.32 -21.32
N GLU A 58 -14.39 34.98 -20.21
CA GLU A 58 -13.79 36.26 -19.87
C GLU A 58 -13.27 36.21 -18.43
N THR A 59 -12.05 36.69 -18.22
CA THR A 59 -11.42 36.78 -16.89
C THR A 59 -10.54 38.02 -16.81
N GLN A 60 -9.87 38.24 -15.68
CA GLN A 60 -8.92 39.33 -15.50
C GLN A 60 -7.49 38.85 -15.71
N MET A 61 -6.61 39.70 -16.24
CA MET A 61 -5.20 39.36 -16.46
C MET A 61 -4.52 38.93 -15.15
N LYS A 62 -4.84 39.58 -14.02
CA LYS A 62 -4.34 39.20 -12.69
C LYS A 62 -4.73 37.78 -12.26
N THR A 63 -5.88 37.27 -12.71
CA THR A 63 -6.33 35.91 -12.40
C THR A 63 -5.41 34.88 -13.08
N LEU A 64 -5.04 35.13 -14.33
CA LEU A 64 -4.08 34.27 -15.05
C LEU A 64 -2.67 34.39 -14.48
N ALA A 65 -2.25 35.61 -14.12
CA ALA A 65 -0.93 35.90 -13.56
C ALA A 65 -0.66 35.23 -12.20
N GLN A 66 -1.69 34.71 -11.52
CA GLN A 66 -1.53 33.93 -10.28
C GLN A 66 -0.70 32.65 -10.49
N PHE A 67 -0.67 32.11 -11.71
CA PHE A 67 0.06 30.90 -12.06
C PHE A 67 0.97 31.14 -13.27
N PRO A 68 2.08 31.87 -13.11
CA PRO A 68 2.90 32.34 -14.23
C PRO A 68 3.55 31.22 -15.05
N GLU A 69 3.76 30.04 -14.48
CA GLU A 69 4.37 28.89 -15.17
C GLU A 69 3.42 28.18 -16.14
N THR A 70 2.12 28.48 -16.09
CA THR A 70 1.10 27.82 -16.91
C THR A 70 1.01 28.43 -18.31
N LEU A 71 0.36 27.74 -19.25
CA LEU A 71 0.19 28.24 -20.61
C LEU A 71 -0.52 29.60 -20.63
N LEU A 72 -1.58 29.77 -19.84
CA LEU A 72 -2.37 31.00 -19.82
C LEU A 72 -1.75 32.09 -18.93
N GLY A 73 -0.99 31.72 -17.89
CA GLY A 73 -0.31 32.67 -17.02
C GLY A 73 0.93 33.30 -17.66
N ASP A 74 1.64 32.53 -18.49
CA ASP A 74 2.84 32.98 -19.19
C ASP A 74 2.50 33.77 -20.47
N PRO A 75 2.88 35.06 -20.57
CA PRO A 75 2.66 35.87 -21.77
C PRO A 75 3.29 35.27 -23.04
N GLU A 76 4.50 34.72 -22.95
CA GLU A 76 5.22 34.18 -24.11
C GLU A 76 4.54 32.92 -24.65
N LYS A 77 4.07 32.03 -23.75
CA LYS A 77 3.38 30.80 -24.14
C LYS A 77 2.02 31.07 -24.79
N ARG A 78 1.24 32.02 -24.27
CA ARG A 78 -0.11 32.31 -24.79
C ARG A 78 -0.11 33.17 -26.06
N THR A 79 0.94 33.95 -26.32
CA THR A 79 0.99 34.89 -27.46
C THR A 79 0.71 34.21 -28.80
N GLN A 80 1.15 32.96 -28.98
CA GLN A 80 0.90 32.19 -30.22
C GLN A 80 -0.59 31.89 -30.49
N TYR A 81 -1.46 31.99 -29.48
CA TYR A 81 -2.90 31.74 -29.60
C TYR A 81 -3.72 33.03 -29.73
N PHE A 82 -3.07 34.20 -29.77
CA PHE A 82 -3.77 35.48 -29.80
C PHE A 82 -4.25 35.85 -31.21
N ASP A 83 -5.54 36.14 -31.36
CA ASP A 83 -6.13 36.71 -32.58
C ASP A 83 -6.23 38.25 -32.44
N PRO A 84 -5.37 39.03 -33.13
CA PRO A 84 -5.35 40.49 -33.02
C PRO A 84 -6.59 41.16 -33.65
N LEU A 85 -7.31 40.49 -34.54
CA LEU A 85 -8.51 41.05 -35.17
C LEU A 85 -9.71 41.01 -34.22
N ARG A 86 -9.74 40.01 -33.33
CA ARG A 86 -10.83 39.80 -32.37
C ARG A 86 -10.46 40.15 -30.93
N ASN A 87 -9.18 40.44 -30.68
CA ASN A 87 -8.64 40.71 -29.35
C ASN A 87 -8.97 39.59 -28.35
N GLU A 88 -8.83 38.32 -28.79
CA GLU A 88 -9.12 37.12 -27.99
C GLU A 88 -8.03 36.06 -28.19
N TYR A 89 -7.83 35.18 -27.20
CA TYR A 89 -7.01 33.98 -27.36
C TYR A 89 -7.90 32.83 -27.85
N PHE A 90 -7.53 32.19 -28.97
CA PHE A 90 -8.32 31.11 -29.56
C PHE A 90 -7.66 29.74 -29.34
N PHE A 91 -8.45 28.79 -28.85
CA PHE A 91 -8.06 27.39 -28.64
C PHE A 91 -9.06 26.46 -29.32
N ASP A 92 -8.60 25.64 -30.27
CA ASP A 92 -9.43 24.60 -30.88
C ASP A 92 -9.40 23.31 -30.03
N ARG A 93 -10.11 23.32 -28.89
CA ARG A 93 -10.00 22.32 -27.82
C ARG A 93 -11.33 21.96 -27.16
N ASN A 94 -11.27 21.07 -26.17
CA ASN A 94 -12.45 20.53 -25.50
C ASN A 94 -13.19 21.60 -24.69
N ARG A 95 -14.32 22.09 -25.23
CA ARG A 95 -15.13 23.16 -24.62
C ARG A 95 -15.56 22.86 -23.18
N PRO A 96 -16.12 21.67 -22.86
CA PRO A 96 -16.64 21.41 -21.51
C PRO A 96 -15.54 21.38 -20.42
N SER A 97 -14.30 21.08 -20.78
CA SER A 97 -13.19 21.06 -19.83
C SER A 97 -12.77 22.44 -19.35
N PHE A 98 -12.91 23.47 -20.21
CA PHE A 98 -12.30 24.77 -19.96
C PHE A 98 -12.89 25.51 -18.77
N ASP A 99 -14.15 25.24 -18.42
CA ASP A 99 -14.79 25.83 -17.24
C ASP A 99 -14.00 25.52 -15.95
N ALA A 100 -13.59 24.25 -15.78
CA ALA A 100 -12.77 23.83 -14.66
C ALA A 100 -11.32 24.33 -14.75
N ILE A 101 -10.76 24.43 -15.96
CA ILE A 101 -9.42 25.01 -16.17
C ILE A 101 -9.41 26.48 -15.76
N LEU A 102 -10.43 27.25 -16.14
CA LEU A 102 -10.54 28.66 -15.76
C LEU A 102 -10.81 28.81 -14.25
N TYR A 103 -11.67 27.96 -13.69
CA TYR A 103 -11.97 27.94 -12.27
C TYR A 103 -10.73 27.63 -11.41
N TYR A 104 -9.77 26.85 -11.91
CA TYR A 104 -8.48 26.63 -11.24
C TYR A 104 -7.76 27.96 -10.95
N TYR A 105 -7.71 28.88 -11.91
CA TYR A 105 -7.13 30.21 -11.70
C TYR A 105 -7.99 31.04 -10.75
N GLN A 106 -9.31 31.07 -10.95
CA GLN A 106 -10.23 31.88 -10.15
C GLN A 106 -10.27 31.48 -8.67
N SER A 107 -10.16 30.20 -8.39
CA SER A 107 -10.19 29.64 -7.03
C SER A 107 -8.83 29.61 -6.34
N GLY A 108 -7.76 29.98 -7.04
CA GLY A 108 -6.40 29.87 -6.54
C GLY A 108 -5.88 28.44 -6.40
N GLY A 109 -6.35 27.52 -7.24
CA GLY A 109 -5.74 26.21 -7.41
C GLY A 109 -6.68 25.00 -7.26
N ARG A 110 -8.00 25.19 -7.16
CA ARG A 110 -8.94 24.06 -7.07
C ARG A 110 -9.20 23.49 -8.46
N LEU A 111 -8.77 22.26 -8.70
CA LEU A 111 -8.96 21.57 -9.97
C LEU A 111 -9.95 20.41 -9.79
N LYS A 112 -11.14 20.54 -10.35
CA LYS A 112 -12.17 19.48 -10.34
C LYS A 112 -12.65 19.20 -11.74
N ARG A 113 -12.63 17.93 -12.16
CA ARG A 113 -13.12 17.53 -13.47
C ARG A 113 -14.65 17.71 -13.54
N PRO A 114 -15.17 18.31 -14.62
CA PRO A 114 -16.61 18.34 -14.87
C PRO A 114 -17.15 16.91 -15.04
N VAL A 115 -18.28 16.59 -14.41
CA VAL A 115 -18.85 15.23 -14.37
C VAL A 115 -19.17 14.66 -15.76
N ASN A 116 -19.42 15.53 -16.74
CA ASN A 116 -19.72 15.20 -18.12
C ASN A 116 -18.46 15.06 -19.01
N VAL A 117 -17.26 15.23 -18.45
CA VAL A 117 -15.99 15.10 -19.18
C VAL A 117 -15.28 13.82 -18.74
N PRO A 118 -14.88 12.93 -19.67
CA PRO A 118 -14.06 11.76 -19.35
C PRO A 118 -12.73 12.12 -18.68
N PHE A 119 -12.24 11.24 -17.80
CA PHE A 119 -11.00 11.47 -17.04
C PHE A 119 -9.76 11.66 -17.91
N ASP A 120 -9.62 10.85 -18.95
CA ASP A 120 -8.54 10.90 -19.93
C ASP A 120 -8.54 12.22 -20.70
N ILE A 121 -9.69 12.65 -21.21
CA ILE A 121 -9.85 13.94 -21.90
C ILE A 121 -9.48 15.11 -20.99
N PHE A 122 -10.00 15.13 -19.76
CA PHE A 122 -9.68 16.22 -18.84
C PHE A 122 -8.19 16.23 -18.45
N THR A 123 -7.58 15.06 -18.29
CA THR A 123 -6.14 14.92 -18.02
C THR A 123 -5.30 15.50 -19.17
N GLU A 124 -5.71 15.29 -20.42
CA GLU A 124 -5.06 15.89 -21.59
C GLU A 124 -5.16 17.42 -21.59
N GLU A 125 -6.32 17.97 -21.20
CA GLU A 125 -6.49 19.43 -21.09
C GLU A 125 -5.63 20.03 -19.96
N VAL A 126 -5.59 19.40 -18.79
CA VAL A 126 -4.73 19.82 -17.67
C VAL A 126 -3.26 19.86 -18.08
N LYS A 127 -2.81 18.86 -18.85
CA LYS A 127 -1.45 18.81 -19.42
C LYS A 127 -1.25 19.88 -20.50
N PHE A 128 -2.22 20.06 -21.40
CA PHE A 128 -2.14 21.06 -22.48
C PHE A 128 -2.02 22.47 -21.93
N TYR A 129 -2.85 22.84 -20.95
CA TYR A 129 -2.80 24.15 -20.30
C TYR A 129 -1.64 24.29 -19.30
N GLN A 130 -0.83 23.23 -19.15
CA GLN A 130 0.40 23.21 -18.35
C GLN A 130 0.15 23.63 -16.89
N LEU A 131 -0.90 23.10 -16.24
CA LEU A 131 -1.22 23.46 -14.85
C LEU A 131 -0.17 22.97 -13.82
N GLY A 132 0.85 22.23 -14.26
CA GLY A 132 1.95 21.74 -13.43
C GLY A 132 1.72 20.33 -12.89
N GLU A 133 2.81 19.65 -12.54
CA GLU A 133 2.78 18.28 -12.00
C GLU A 133 2.07 18.21 -10.66
N GLU A 134 2.26 19.21 -9.78
CA GLU A 134 1.59 19.24 -8.47
C GLU A 134 0.06 19.30 -8.60
N ALA A 135 -0.46 20.11 -9.53
CA ALA A 135 -1.90 20.21 -9.77
C ALA A 135 -2.45 18.89 -10.36
N LEU A 136 -1.70 18.28 -11.28
CA LEU A 136 -2.06 17.00 -11.89
C LEU A 136 -2.04 15.85 -10.86
N LEU A 137 -1.07 15.84 -9.96
CA LEU A 137 -0.95 14.85 -8.88
C LEU A 137 -2.12 14.98 -7.89
N LYS A 138 -2.39 16.18 -7.38
CA LYS A 138 -3.54 16.43 -6.51
C LYS A 138 -4.87 16.06 -7.17
N PHE A 139 -5.04 16.40 -8.45
CA PHE A 139 -6.22 16.01 -9.23
C PHE A 139 -6.39 14.48 -9.31
N ARG A 140 -5.30 13.73 -9.55
CA ARG A 140 -5.34 12.25 -9.58
C ARG A 140 -5.74 11.67 -8.22
N GLU A 141 -5.16 12.21 -7.15
CA GLU A 141 -5.48 11.77 -5.78
C GLU A 141 -6.98 12.02 -5.46
N ASP A 142 -7.50 13.19 -5.81
CA ASP A 142 -8.91 13.56 -5.60
C ASP A 142 -9.89 12.71 -6.44
N GLU A 143 -9.48 12.24 -7.62
CA GLU A 143 -10.24 11.29 -8.46
C GLU A 143 -10.15 9.84 -7.94
N GLY A 144 -9.43 9.60 -6.85
CA GLY A 144 -9.30 8.28 -6.23
C GLY A 144 -8.21 7.41 -6.82
N PHE A 145 -7.30 7.97 -7.64
CA PHE A 145 -6.11 7.25 -8.07
C PHE A 145 -5.09 7.22 -6.93
N VAL A 146 -4.85 6.03 -6.39
CA VAL A 146 -3.81 5.80 -5.37
C VAL A 146 -2.43 5.95 -6.03
N ARG A 147 -1.48 6.60 -5.35
CA ARG A 147 -0.08 6.70 -5.78
C ARG A 147 0.53 5.29 -5.90
N GLU A 148 0.55 4.72 -7.10
CA GLU A 148 1.21 3.42 -7.34
C GLU A 148 2.75 3.50 -7.30
N GLU A 149 3.32 4.70 -7.40
CA GLU A 149 4.76 4.91 -7.62
C GLU A 149 5.60 4.93 -6.33
N GLU A 150 5.03 5.27 -5.17
CA GLU A 150 5.79 5.32 -3.90
C GLU A 150 6.07 3.93 -3.30
N ASP A 151 5.28 2.90 -3.64
CA ASP A 151 5.45 1.54 -3.13
C ASP A 151 6.50 0.71 -3.89
N ARG A 152 7.15 1.28 -4.91
CA ARG A 152 8.16 0.60 -5.75
C ARG A 152 9.56 1.18 -5.55
N ALA A 153 9.96 1.42 -4.30
CA ALA A 153 11.35 1.72 -4.00
C ALA A 153 12.23 0.56 -4.52
N LEU A 154 13.02 0.83 -5.56
CA LEU A 154 13.97 -0.13 -6.10
C LEU A 154 15.33 0.09 -5.42
N PRO A 155 16.12 -0.98 -5.23
CA PRO A 155 17.49 -0.83 -4.78
C PRO A 155 18.31 -0.04 -5.82
N GLU A 156 19.19 0.86 -5.37
CA GLU A 156 20.05 1.64 -6.27
C GLU A 156 21.05 0.75 -7.05
N ASN A 157 21.50 -0.34 -6.42
CA ASN A 157 22.45 -1.26 -7.04
C ASN A 157 21.75 -2.17 -8.06
N GLU A 158 22.20 -2.16 -9.32
CA GLU A 158 21.60 -2.94 -10.41
C GLU A 158 21.55 -4.45 -10.13
N PHE A 159 22.58 -5.02 -9.50
CA PHE A 159 22.55 -6.43 -9.10
C PHE A 159 21.46 -6.73 -8.05
N LYS A 160 21.34 -5.88 -7.02
CA LYS A 160 20.30 -6.04 -5.99
C LYS A 160 18.92 -5.83 -6.58
N LYS A 161 18.76 -4.86 -7.49
CA LYS A 161 17.53 -4.60 -8.22
C LYS A 161 17.09 -5.79 -9.06
N GLN A 162 18.02 -6.45 -9.77
CA GLN A 162 17.71 -7.68 -10.52
C GLN A 162 17.22 -8.81 -9.60
N ILE A 163 17.92 -9.05 -8.47
CA ILE A 163 17.48 -10.05 -7.48
C ILE A 163 16.14 -9.69 -6.87
N TRP A 164 15.94 -8.43 -6.50
CA TRP A 164 14.69 -7.93 -5.93
C TRP A 164 13.52 -8.15 -6.90
N LEU A 165 13.68 -7.79 -8.17
CA LEU A 165 12.68 -8.04 -9.21
C LEU A 165 12.36 -9.52 -9.35
N LEU A 166 13.38 -10.37 -9.31
CA LEU A 166 13.25 -11.82 -9.46
C LEU A 166 12.44 -12.48 -8.34
N PHE A 167 12.59 -12.03 -7.09
CA PHE A 167 11.97 -12.64 -5.91
C PHE A 167 10.71 -11.92 -5.40
N GLU A 168 10.57 -10.62 -5.66
CA GLU A 168 9.45 -9.81 -5.19
C GLU A 168 8.33 -9.68 -6.23
N TYR A 169 8.68 -9.63 -7.52
CA TYR A 169 7.72 -9.36 -8.61
C TYR A 169 7.72 -10.50 -9.64
N PRO A 170 6.81 -11.49 -9.52
CA PRO A 170 6.72 -12.63 -10.43
C PRO A 170 6.49 -12.25 -11.91
N GLU A 171 5.82 -11.12 -12.16
CA GLU A 171 5.54 -10.62 -13.51
C GLU A 171 6.73 -9.86 -14.13
N SER A 172 7.84 -9.71 -13.41
CA SER A 172 9.02 -8.99 -13.93
C SER A 172 9.72 -9.75 -15.07
N SER A 173 9.69 -11.07 -15.05
CA SER A 173 10.39 -11.91 -16.04
C SER A 173 9.92 -13.38 -15.98
N SER A 174 10.18 -14.16 -17.04
CA SER A 174 9.87 -15.60 -17.05
C SER A 174 10.59 -16.40 -15.94
N PRO A 175 11.89 -16.15 -15.64
CA PRO A 175 12.54 -16.78 -14.49
C PRO A 175 11.90 -16.40 -13.14
N ALA A 176 11.48 -15.14 -12.97
CA ALA A 176 10.76 -14.71 -11.75
C ALA A 176 9.46 -15.48 -11.57
N ARG A 177 8.72 -15.67 -12.67
CA ARG A 177 7.50 -16.48 -12.70
C ARG A 177 7.78 -17.95 -12.36
N GLY A 178 8.87 -18.51 -12.86
CA GLY A 178 9.32 -19.87 -12.51
C GLY A 178 9.61 -20.01 -11.01
N ILE A 179 10.36 -19.09 -10.43
CA ILE A 179 10.65 -19.07 -8.98
C ILE A 179 9.37 -18.95 -8.16
N ALA A 180 8.45 -18.06 -8.55
CA ALA A 180 7.17 -17.91 -7.87
C ALA A 180 6.34 -19.21 -7.90
N ILE A 181 6.33 -19.93 -9.01
CA ILE A 181 5.64 -21.24 -9.11
C ILE A 181 6.29 -22.25 -8.15
N VAL A 182 7.62 -22.34 -8.13
CA VAL A 182 8.33 -23.23 -7.19
C VAL A 182 8.01 -22.86 -5.74
N SER A 183 8.03 -21.58 -5.39
CA SER A 183 7.67 -21.12 -4.04
C SER A 183 6.25 -21.52 -3.65
N VAL A 184 5.27 -21.37 -4.55
CA VAL A 184 3.89 -21.82 -4.32
C VAL A 184 3.84 -23.34 -4.10
N LEU A 185 4.52 -24.14 -4.93
CA LEU A 185 4.56 -25.59 -4.76
C LEU A 185 5.17 -26.00 -3.42
N VAL A 186 6.28 -25.39 -3.00
CA VAL A 186 6.90 -25.66 -1.70
C VAL A 186 5.95 -25.29 -0.55
N ILE A 187 5.21 -24.18 -0.66
CA ILE A 187 4.17 -23.81 0.31
C ILE A 187 3.09 -24.89 0.39
N LEU A 188 2.55 -25.34 -0.74
CA LEU A 188 1.51 -26.37 -0.76
C LEU A 188 1.99 -27.70 -0.19
N ILE A 189 3.19 -28.14 -0.58
CA ILE A 189 3.81 -29.36 -0.02
C ILE A 189 3.95 -29.25 1.49
N SER A 190 4.44 -28.10 1.99
CA SER A 190 4.55 -27.88 3.42
C SER A 190 3.18 -28.01 4.10
N ILE A 191 2.13 -27.37 3.58
CA ILE A 191 0.78 -27.44 4.17
C ILE A 191 0.27 -28.88 4.18
N VAL A 192 0.40 -29.61 3.07
CA VAL A 192 -0.02 -31.02 2.97
C VAL A 192 0.69 -31.87 4.02
N ILE A 193 2.02 -31.74 4.18
CA ILE A 193 2.79 -32.46 5.18
C ILE A 193 2.30 -32.15 6.61
N PHE A 194 2.02 -30.88 6.92
CA PHE A 194 1.45 -30.52 8.23
C PHE A 194 0.07 -31.12 8.45
N CYS A 195 -0.77 -31.19 7.40
CA CYS A 195 -2.05 -31.89 7.50
C CYS A 195 -1.85 -33.40 7.73
N LEU A 196 -0.90 -34.03 7.03
CA LEU A 196 -0.61 -35.46 7.21
C LEU A 196 -0.10 -35.79 8.61
N GLU A 197 0.75 -34.94 9.21
CA GLU A 197 1.20 -35.06 10.61
C GLU A 197 0.05 -34.98 11.63
N THR A 198 -1.13 -34.48 11.23
CA THR A 198 -2.30 -34.42 12.10
C THR A 198 -3.15 -35.68 12.08
N LEU A 199 -2.98 -36.55 11.07
CA LEU A 199 -3.77 -37.77 10.94
C LEU A 199 -3.33 -38.82 11.98
N PRO A 200 -4.28 -39.57 12.57
CA PRO A 200 -3.99 -40.55 13.61
C PRO A 200 -3.10 -41.69 13.11
N GLU A 201 -3.32 -42.15 11.87
CA GLU A 201 -2.56 -43.24 11.25
C GLU A 201 -1.05 -42.98 11.24
N PHE A 202 -0.61 -41.75 10.92
CA PHE A 202 0.81 -41.37 10.92
C PHE A 202 1.35 -40.98 12.31
N ARG A 203 0.47 -40.69 13.28
CA ARG A 203 0.87 -40.39 14.67
C ARG A 203 1.16 -41.66 15.45
N ASP A 204 0.30 -42.66 15.30
CA ASP A 204 0.40 -43.93 16.01
C ASP A 204 1.67 -44.69 15.60
N ASP A 205 2.01 -44.69 14.30
CA ASP A 205 3.26 -45.28 13.79
C ASP A 205 4.50 -44.56 14.33
N ARG A 206 4.46 -43.23 14.45
CA ARG A 206 5.58 -42.44 14.96
C ARG A 206 5.78 -42.61 16.46
N ASP A 207 4.71 -42.60 17.24
CA ASP A 207 4.76 -42.80 18.69
C ASP A 207 5.22 -44.24 19.01
N LEU A 208 4.80 -45.22 18.21
CA LEU A 208 5.28 -46.61 18.27
C LEU A 208 6.78 -46.71 17.97
N ILE A 209 7.25 -46.10 16.87
CA ILE A 209 8.69 -46.08 16.50
C ILE A 209 9.51 -45.37 17.59
N MET A 210 9.02 -44.27 18.14
CA MET A 210 9.69 -43.53 19.22
C MET A 210 9.77 -44.39 20.51
N ALA A 211 8.69 -45.08 20.87
CA ALA A 211 8.66 -45.99 22.02
C ALA A 211 9.63 -47.18 21.86
N LEU A 212 9.74 -47.73 20.64
CA LEU A 212 10.70 -48.80 20.29
C LEU A 212 12.16 -48.30 20.36
N SER A 213 12.43 -47.07 19.91
CA SER A 213 13.78 -46.49 19.91
C SER A 213 14.29 -46.07 21.29
N ALA A 214 13.38 -45.73 22.22
CA ALA A 214 13.72 -45.25 23.56
C ALA A 214 14.07 -46.37 24.57
N GLY A 215 14.24 -47.62 24.11
CA GLY A 215 14.65 -48.74 24.97
C GLY A 215 13.60 -49.18 25.99
N GLY A 216 12.32 -48.84 25.77
CA GLY A 216 11.21 -49.20 26.65
C GLY A 216 10.81 -50.67 26.53
N HIS A 217 11.59 -51.59 27.07
CA HIS A 217 11.06 -52.91 27.45
C HIS A 217 10.24 -52.76 28.74
N SER A 218 8.98 -52.36 28.60
CA SER A 218 7.99 -52.53 29.66
C SER A 218 6.68 -53.04 29.09
N GLY A 219 6.56 -54.37 29.05
CA GLY A 219 5.39 -55.02 29.63
C GLY A 219 4.16 -55.29 28.76
N LEU A 220 4.25 -55.40 27.44
CA LEU A 220 3.16 -55.97 26.64
C LEU A 220 3.72 -56.85 25.52
N LEU A 221 3.12 -58.02 25.30
CA LEU A 221 3.40 -59.04 24.26
C LEU A 221 4.35 -60.19 24.68
N ASN A 222 3.84 -61.06 25.56
CA ASN A 222 4.06 -62.51 25.40
C ASN A 222 3.08 -62.99 24.32
N ASP A 223 3.48 -62.94 23.04
CA ASP A 223 2.97 -63.90 22.07
C ASP A 223 3.88 -63.97 20.83
N THR A 224 4.24 -65.21 20.50
CA THR A 224 5.12 -65.61 19.41
C THR A 224 4.50 -65.34 18.05
N SER A 225 4.83 -64.21 17.44
CA SER A 225 4.93 -64.02 15.99
C SER A 225 5.61 -62.69 15.71
N ALA A 226 6.93 -62.66 15.89
CA ALA A 226 7.74 -61.52 15.48
C ALA A 226 7.57 -61.33 13.96
N PRO A 227 7.00 -60.21 13.48
CA PRO A 227 7.28 -59.80 12.12
C PRO A 227 8.78 -59.50 12.09
N HIS A 228 9.43 -59.93 11.01
CA HIS A 228 10.84 -59.72 10.76
C HIS A 228 11.11 -58.21 10.63
N LEU A 229 11.33 -57.54 11.77
CA LEU A 229 11.67 -56.13 11.81
C LEU A 229 13.14 -56.03 11.41
N GLU A 230 13.38 -55.80 10.12
CA GLU A 230 14.70 -55.41 9.66
C GLU A 230 15.19 -54.25 10.52
N ASN A 231 16.47 -54.34 10.89
CA ASN A 231 17.27 -53.37 11.60
C ASN A 231 17.39 -52.06 10.78
N SER A 232 16.28 -51.38 10.52
CA SER A 232 16.26 -50.08 9.87
C SER A 232 16.63 -49.05 10.93
N GLY A 233 17.85 -48.51 10.83
CA GLY A 233 18.34 -47.39 11.63
C GLY A 233 17.50 -46.13 11.41
N HIS A 234 16.27 -46.13 11.91
CA HIS A 234 15.37 -44.98 11.95
C HIS A 234 15.87 -44.00 13.01
N THR A 235 16.88 -43.24 12.65
CA THR A 235 17.22 -41.99 13.35
C THR A 235 16.14 -40.94 13.04
N ILE A 236 15.93 -39.96 13.92
CA ILE A 236 15.04 -38.82 13.67
C ILE A 236 15.40 -38.09 12.35
N PHE A 237 16.67 -38.15 11.94
CA PHE A 237 17.17 -37.59 10.68
C PHE A 237 16.73 -38.37 9.43
N ASN A 238 16.23 -39.60 9.58
CA ASN A 238 15.67 -40.42 8.50
C ASN A 238 14.14 -40.40 8.47
N ASP A 239 13.47 -39.60 9.32
CA ASP A 239 12.03 -39.40 9.27
C ASP A 239 11.65 -38.61 8.00
N PRO A 240 10.87 -39.19 7.06
CA PRO A 240 10.47 -38.50 5.83
C PRO A 240 9.77 -37.17 6.09
N PHE A 241 8.97 -37.06 7.15
CA PHE A 241 8.28 -35.82 7.50
C PHE A 241 9.26 -34.74 7.94
N PHE A 242 10.23 -35.08 8.79
CA PHE A 242 11.29 -34.18 9.21
C PHE A 242 12.18 -33.72 8.05
N ILE A 243 12.53 -34.62 7.12
CA ILE A 243 13.33 -34.28 5.94
C ILE A 243 12.58 -33.28 5.05
N VAL A 244 11.33 -33.58 4.69
CA VAL A 244 10.53 -32.69 3.84
C VAL A 244 10.29 -31.35 4.52
N GLU A 245 9.95 -31.34 5.82
CA GLU A 245 9.83 -30.11 6.60
C GLU A 245 11.13 -29.30 6.56
N THR A 246 12.28 -29.94 6.82
CA THR A 246 13.58 -29.27 6.80
C THR A 246 13.88 -28.67 5.43
N VAL A 247 13.64 -29.38 4.33
CA VAL A 247 13.83 -28.87 2.96
C VAL A 247 12.93 -27.68 2.67
N CYS A 248 11.64 -27.74 3.05
CA CYS A 248 10.72 -26.61 2.90
C CYS A 248 11.18 -25.38 3.68
N ILE A 249 11.65 -25.56 4.92
CA ILE A 249 12.13 -24.46 5.75
C ILE A 249 13.42 -23.87 5.20
N VAL A 250 14.36 -24.69 4.71
CA VAL A 250 15.56 -24.21 4.03
C VAL A 250 15.20 -23.33 2.82
N TRP A 251 14.22 -23.73 2.01
CA TRP A 251 13.75 -22.91 0.90
C TRP A 251 13.14 -21.58 1.37
N PHE A 252 12.27 -21.59 2.38
CA PHE A 252 11.68 -20.37 2.93
C PHE A 252 12.72 -19.43 3.54
N SER A 253 13.70 -19.97 4.25
CA SER A 253 14.82 -19.20 4.79
C SER A 253 15.67 -18.61 3.68
N PHE A 254 15.99 -19.36 2.64
CA PHE A 254 16.70 -18.86 1.46
C PHE A 254 15.95 -17.68 0.81
N GLU A 255 14.67 -17.88 0.55
CA GLU A 255 13.77 -16.86 0.01
C GLU A 255 13.72 -15.58 0.87
N PHE A 256 13.65 -15.73 2.19
CA PHE A 256 13.64 -14.60 3.12
C PHE A 256 14.98 -13.87 3.14
N VAL A 257 16.09 -14.60 3.22
CA VAL A 257 17.45 -14.04 3.27
C VAL A 257 17.79 -13.29 1.98
N VAL A 258 17.46 -13.86 0.82
CA VAL A 258 17.70 -13.21 -0.48
C VAL A 258 16.93 -11.89 -0.57
N ARG A 259 15.66 -11.86 -0.16
CA ARG A 259 14.86 -10.63 -0.15
C ARG A 259 15.41 -9.60 0.85
N CYS A 260 15.78 -10.03 2.05
CA CYS A 260 16.38 -9.15 3.05
C CYS A 260 17.71 -8.52 2.55
N PHE A 261 18.54 -9.29 1.84
CA PHE A 261 19.78 -8.80 1.25
C PHE A 261 19.55 -7.81 0.10
N ALA A 262 18.56 -8.09 -0.75
CA ALA A 262 18.27 -7.32 -1.95
C ALA A 262 17.36 -6.11 -1.72
N CYS A 263 16.71 -5.99 -0.57
CA CYS A 263 15.75 -4.91 -0.29
C CYS A 263 16.38 -3.50 -0.31
N PRO A 264 15.61 -2.46 -0.66
CA PRO A 264 16.07 -1.06 -0.65
C PRO A 264 16.32 -0.52 0.77
N SER A 265 15.53 -0.95 1.76
CA SER A 265 15.63 -0.51 3.16
C SER A 265 15.25 -1.65 4.10
N GLN A 266 16.19 -2.04 4.97
CA GLN A 266 15.98 -3.12 5.93
C GLN A 266 14.91 -2.77 6.97
N ALA A 267 14.87 -1.53 7.47
CA ALA A 267 13.90 -1.12 8.47
C ALA A 267 12.46 -1.16 7.93
N LEU A 268 12.25 -0.76 6.67
CA LEU A 268 10.95 -0.86 6.00
C LEU A 268 10.62 -2.31 5.66
N PHE A 269 11.63 -3.11 5.29
CA PHE A 269 11.46 -4.53 5.01
C PHE A 269 10.85 -5.27 6.21
N PHE A 270 11.37 -5.09 7.42
CA PHE A 270 10.84 -5.75 8.62
C PHE A 270 9.47 -5.20 9.10
N LYS A 271 9.07 -4.01 8.66
CA LYS A 271 7.75 -3.44 8.95
C LYS A 271 6.66 -3.91 7.96
N ASN A 272 7.05 -4.47 6.82
CA ASN A 272 6.12 -4.93 5.80
C ASN A 272 5.45 -6.26 6.24
N ILE A 273 4.12 -6.31 6.18
CA ILE A 273 3.31 -7.46 6.61
C ILE A 273 3.66 -8.76 5.89
N MET A 274 4.03 -8.71 4.60
CA MET A 274 4.40 -9.90 3.83
C MET A 274 5.70 -10.51 4.33
N ASN A 275 6.66 -9.65 4.70
CA ASN A 275 7.95 -10.11 5.23
C ASN A 275 7.82 -10.60 6.68
N ILE A 276 6.88 -10.05 7.46
CA ILE A 276 6.52 -10.61 8.78
C ILE A 276 5.96 -12.02 8.63
N ILE A 277 5.07 -12.26 7.66
CA ILE A 277 4.54 -13.61 7.36
C ILE A 277 5.68 -14.56 6.99
N ASP A 278 6.66 -14.10 6.19
CA ASP A 278 7.84 -14.90 5.85
C ASP A 278 8.63 -15.33 7.11
N ILE A 279 8.82 -14.44 8.10
CA ILE A 279 9.49 -14.75 9.38
C ILE A 279 8.67 -15.74 10.20
N VAL A 280 7.37 -15.49 10.37
CA VAL A 280 6.47 -16.36 11.15
C VAL A 280 6.42 -17.77 10.54
N SER A 281 6.58 -17.90 9.22
CA SER A 281 6.56 -19.20 8.52
C SER A 281 7.77 -20.10 8.80
N ILE A 282 8.93 -19.52 9.18
CA ILE A 282 10.17 -20.27 9.47
C ILE A 282 10.45 -20.45 10.96
N LEU A 283 9.94 -19.52 11.79
CA LEU A 283 10.19 -19.44 13.22
C LEU A 283 9.87 -20.74 14.00
N PRO A 284 8.77 -21.46 13.74
CA PRO A 284 8.47 -22.70 14.46
C PRO A 284 9.57 -23.76 14.42
N TYR A 285 10.25 -23.90 13.27
CA TYR A 285 11.33 -24.87 13.09
C TYR A 285 12.55 -24.50 13.94
N PHE A 286 12.99 -23.25 13.84
CA PHE A 286 14.16 -22.78 14.58
C PHE A 286 13.94 -22.77 16.10
N ILE A 287 12.71 -22.44 16.57
CA ILE A 287 12.40 -22.55 17.99
C ILE A 287 12.45 -24.01 18.44
N THR A 288 11.85 -24.94 17.70
CA THR A 288 11.85 -26.38 18.05
C THR A 288 13.28 -26.93 18.12
N LEU A 289 14.10 -26.62 17.12
CA LEU A 289 15.50 -27.03 17.09
C LEU A 289 16.29 -26.42 18.26
N GLY A 290 16.08 -25.13 18.55
CA GLY A 290 16.72 -24.45 19.67
C GLY A 290 16.34 -25.04 21.03
N THR A 291 15.07 -25.40 21.24
CA THR A 291 14.63 -26.05 22.48
C THR A 291 15.22 -27.45 22.64
N ASP A 292 15.30 -28.23 21.56
CA ASP A 292 15.87 -29.58 21.61
C ASP A 292 17.37 -29.55 21.94
N LEU A 293 18.12 -28.61 21.35
CA LEU A 293 19.55 -28.42 21.64
C LEU A 293 19.80 -27.92 23.07
N ALA A 294 18.97 -26.99 23.57
CA ALA A 294 19.08 -26.50 24.94
C ALA A 294 18.79 -27.62 25.96
N GLN A 295 17.86 -28.52 25.65
CA GLN A 295 17.49 -29.63 26.51
C GLN A 295 18.57 -30.72 26.58
N GLN A 296 19.37 -30.90 25.53
CA GLN A 296 20.54 -31.80 25.55
C GLN A 296 21.69 -31.28 26.41
N GLN A 297 21.79 -29.96 26.64
CA GLN A 297 22.86 -29.34 27.44
C GLN A 297 22.47 -29.13 28.92
N GLY A 298 21.18 -29.12 29.25
CA GLY A 298 20.66 -28.86 30.60
C GLY A 298 20.63 -30.11 31.50
N GLY A 299 21.75 -30.42 32.16
CA GLY A 299 21.80 -31.39 33.25
C GLY A 299 21.23 -30.82 34.55
N GLY A 300 20.02 -31.25 34.94
CA GLY A 300 19.53 -31.13 36.33
C GLY A 300 18.40 -30.12 36.57
N ASN A 301 17.16 -30.50 36.23
CA ASN A 301 15.87 -30.21 36.92
C ASN A 301 14.68 -30.57 35.98
N GLY A 302 14.73 -31.77 35.38
CA GLY A 302 14.08 -32.07 34.09
C GLY A 302 12.55 -32.22 34.09
N GLN A 303 11.90 -32.59 35.19
CA GLN A 303 10.53 -33.11 35.09
C GLN A 303 9.44 -32.04 34.91
N GLN A 304 9.51 -30.91 35.62
CA GLN A 304 8.55 -29.81 35.50
C GLN A 304 8.84 -28.90 34.29
N GLN A 305 10.14 -28.75 33.93
CA GLN A 305 10.57 -28.09 32.70
C GLN A 305 10.11 -28.88 31.45
N GLN A 306 10.14 -30.24 31.51
CA GLN A 306 9.66 -31.09 30.41
C GLN A 306 8.16 -30.93 30.17
N ALA A 307 7.30 -30.93 31.20
CA ALA A 307 5.85 -30.78 31.02
C ALA A 307 5.48 -29.42 30.38
N MET A 308 6.11 -28.32 30.80
CA MET A 308 5.91 -27.00 30.21
C MET A 308 6.46 -26.90 28.79
N SER A 309 7.58 -27.56 28.50
CA SER A 309 8.14 -27.63 27.14
C SER A 309 7.21 -28.35 26.15
N PHE A 310 6.54 -29.44 26.55
CA PHE A 310 5.56 -30.11 25.69
C PHE A 310 4.33 -29.25 25.37
N ALA A 311 3.86 -28.44 26.33
CA ALA A 311 2.77 -27.51 26.10
C ALA A 311 3.16 -26.39 25.10
N ILE A 312 4.37 -25.85 25.24
CA ILE A 312 4.90 -24.81 24.36
C ILE A 312 5.14 -25.37 22.94
N LEU A 313 5.69 -26.58 22.81
CA LEU A 313 5.87 -27.25 21.52
C LEU A 313 4.55 -27.51 20.79
N ARG A 314 3.44 -27.77 21.50
CA ARG A 314 2.10 -27.89 20.90
C ARG A 314 1.62 -26.58 20.31
N ILE A 315 1.83 -25.46 21.00
CA ILE A 315 1.48 -24.13 20.49
C ILE A 315 2.35 -23.78 19.27
N ILE A 316 3.65 -24.07 19.32
CA ILE A 316 4.59 -23.85 18.19
C ILE A 316 4.14 -24.63 16.95
N ARG A 317 3.66 -25.87 17.10
CA ARG A 317 3.08 -26.63 15.99
C ARG A 317 1.86 -25.93 15.37
N LEU A 318 0.99 -25.31 16.17
CA LEU A 318 -0.14 -24.52 15.65
C LEU A 318 0.33 -23.31 14.85
N VAL A 319 1.41 -22.65 15.28
CA VAL A 319 1.99 -21.50 14.55
C VAL A 319 2.43 -21.90 13.14
N ARG A 320 2.80 -23.16 12.88
CA ARG A 320 3.14 -23.64 11.53
C ARG A 320 2.02 -23.42 10.52
N VAL A 321 0.74 -23.40 10.95
CA VAL A 321 -0.40 -23.15 10.05
C VAL A 321 -0.32 -21.79 9.37
N PHE A 322 0.28 -20.78 10.03
CA PHE A 322 0.38 -19.42 9.49
C PHE A 322 1.21 -19.36 8.20
N ARG A 323 2.03 -20.38 7.89
CA ARG A 323 2.73 -20.47 6.59
C ARG A 323 1.77 -20.48 5.39
N ILE A 324 0.49 -20.85 5.59
CA ILE A 324 -0.54 -20.70 4.56
C ILE A 324 -0.67 -19.27 4.06
N PHE A 325 -0.48 -18.29 4.93
CA PHE A 325 -0.56 -16.88 4.58
C PHE A 325 0.60 -16.44 3.67
N LYS A 326 1.68 -17.23 3.53
CA LYS A 326 2.74 -16.95 2.55
C LYS A 326 2.21 -16.99 1.11
N LEU A 327 1.10 -17.71 0.86
CA LEU A 327 0.38 -17.65 -0.43
C LEU A 327 -0.12 -16.25 -0.77
N SER A 328 -0.30 -15.36 0.22
CA SER A 328 -0.76 -13.98 -0.01
C SER A 328 0.19 -13.20 -0.91
N ARG A 329 1.49 -13.45 -0.87
CA ARG A 329 2.46 -12.83 -1.78
C ARG A 329 2.16 -13.13 -3.24
N HIS A 330 1.64 -14.33 -3.52
CA HIS A 330 1.35 -14.82 -4.87
C HIS A 330 -0.14 -14.71 -5.24
N SER A 331 -1.00 -14.32 -4.30
CA SER A 331 -2.44 -14.19 -4.52
C SER A 331 -2.89 -12.74 -4.36
N LYS A 332 -3.21 -12.09 -5.49
CA LYS A 332 -3.81 -10.75 -5.49
C LYS A 332 -5.14 -10.72 -4.75
N GLY A 333 -5.93 -11.78 -4.84
CA GLY A 333 -7.18 -11.89 -4.08
C GLY A 333 -6.96 -11.84 -2.56
N LEU A 334 -5.94 -12.53 -2.05
CA LEU A 334 -5.63 -12.53 -0.62
C LEU A 334 -4.99 -11.20 -0.17
N GLN A 335 -4.24 -10.52 -1.05
CA GLN A 335 -3.78 -9.15 -0.80
C GLN A 335 -4.96 -8.18 -0.67
N ILE A 336 -5.88 -8.22 -1.64
CA ILE A 336 -7.10 -7.40 -1.64
C ILE A 336 -7.92 -7.68 -0.38
N LEU A 337 -8.12 -8.95 -0.02
CA LEU A 337 -8.79 -9.32 1.23
C LEU A 337 -8.10 -8.72 2.46
N GLY A 338 -6.77 -8.72 2.51
CA GLY A 338 -6.02 -8.08 3.59
C GLY A 338 -6.24 -6.56 3.64
N HIS A 339 -6.23 -5.88 2.49
CA HIS A 339 -6.49 -4.45 2.40
C HIS A 339 -7.92 -4.09 2.82
N THR A 340 -8.92 -4.86 2.36
CA THR A 340 -10.32 -4.63 2.73
C THR A 340 -10.54 -4.89 4.21
N LEU A 341 -10.01 -5.98 4.77
CA LEU A 341 -10.08 -6.24 6.21
C LEU A 341 -9.43 -5.12 7.03
N ARG A 342 -8.24 -4.65 6.62
CA ARG A 342 -7.55 -3.54 7.29
C ARG A 342 -8.37 -2.26 7.26
N ALA A 343 -8.95 -1.92 6.11
CA ALA A 343 -9.78 -0.73 5.95
C ALA A 343 -11.08 -0.83 6.76
N SER A 344 -11.63 -2.03 6.93
CA SER A 344 -12.89 -2.29 7.63
C SER A 344 -12.73 -2.74 9.08
N MET A 345 -11.54 -2.58 9.70
CA MET A 345 -11.30 -3.05 11.07
C MET A 345 -12.23 -2.39 12.10
N ARG A 346 -12.63 -1.14 11.89
CA ARG A 346 -13.52 -0.41 12.80
C ARG A 346 -14.93 -1.01 12.76
N GLU A 347 -15.44 -1.25 11.57
CA GLU A 347 -16.75 -1.84 11.31
C GLU A 347 -16.79 -3.29 11.79
N LEU A 348 -15.72 -4.05 11.54
CA LEU A 348 -15.57 -5.42 12.05
C LEU A 348 -15.55 -5.44 13.59
N GLY A 349 -14.87 -4.49 14.22
CA GLY A 349 -14.87 -4.34 15.68
C GLY A 349 -16.26 -4.05 16.25
N LEU A 350 -17.04 -3.20 15.58
CA LEU A 350 -18.43 -2.92 15.96
C LEU A 350 -19.34 -4.15 15.79
N LEU A 351 -19.16 -4.92 14.72
CA LEU A 351 -19.90 -6.17 14.50
C LEU A 351 -19.65 -7.16 15.64
N ILE A 352 -18.38 -7.38 15.99
CA ILE A 352 -18.01 -8.28 17.10
C ILE A 352 -18.58 -7.76 18.43
N PHE A 353 -18.52 -6.45 18.66
CA PHE A 353 -19.08 -5.83 19.86
C PHE A 353 -20.59 -6.08 19.99
N PHE A 354 -21.37 -5.92 18.92
CA PHE A 354 -22.81 -6.23 18.96
C PHE A 354 -23.08 -7.72 19.17
N LEU A 355 -22.28 -8.60 18.58
CA LEU A 355 -22.39 -10.05 18.79
C LEU A 355 -22.10 -10.45 20.25
N PHE A 356 -21.26 -9.69 20.97
CA PHE A 356 -21.02 -9.94 22.39
C PHE A 356 -22.15 -9.43 23.31
N ILE A 357 -22.92 -8.43 22.87
CA ILE A 357 -24.01 -7.86 23.65
C ILE A 357 -25.32 -8.62 23.45
N GLY A 358 -25.59 -9.04 22.21
CA GLY A 358 -26.79 -9.82 21.84
C GLY A 358 -26.64 -11.29 22.19
#